data_AF-A0A0W0UA10-F1
#
_entry.id   AF-A0A0W0UA10-F1
#
_cell.length_a   1.000
_cell.length_b   1.000
_cell.length_c   1.000
_cell.angle_alpha   90.00
_cell.angle_beta   90.00
_cell.angle_gamma   90.00
#
_symmetry.space_group_name_H-M   'P 1'
#
loop_
_entity.id
_entity.type
_entity.pdbx_description
1 polymer ?
#
loop_
_entity_poly.entity_id
_entity_poly.type
_entity_poly.pdbx_seq_one_letter_code
_entity_poly.pdbx_strand_id
1 'polypeptide(L)'
;MALELKRTRFKPEHAGKMNFYLNLLDEFVKEPHENPSIGIILCGDHSRFDVEYALRGMDKPIGVAGYQLTKDVPEKLKDALPDVAQLEEKIQFELGVNETNIDNNEQK
;
A
#
# COMPACT_ATOMS: atom_id res chain seq x y z
N MET A 1 8.46 -7.04 3.44
CA MET A 1 8.37 -5.61 3.02
C MET A 1 7.04 -5.03 3.53
N ALA A 2 7.01 -3.77 3.94
CA ALA A 2 5.79 -3.04 4.29
C ALA A 2 5.60 -1.80 3.40
N LEU A 3 4.35 -1.52 3.03
CA LEU A 3 3.96 -0.36 2.22
C LEU A 3 2.86 0.42 2.96
N GLU A 4 3.05 1.73 3.11
CA GLU A 4 2.06 2.63 3.71
C GLU A 4 1.69 3.72 2.70
N LEU A 5 0.40 3.83 2.35
CA LEU A 5 -0.11 4.88 1.45
C LEU A 5 -0.88 5.95 2.24
N LYS A 6 -0.54 7.22 2.01
CA LYS A 6 -1.15 8.39 2.64
C LYS A 6 -1.59 9.41 1.63
N ARG A 7 -2.89 9.76 1.67
CA ARG A 7 -3.45 10.85 0.87
C ARG A 7 -2.96 12.24 1.28
N THR A 8 -2.38 12.35 2.47
CA THR A 8 -1.90 13.60 3.07
C THR A 8 -0.38 13.75 2.94
N ARG A 9 0.14 14.92 3.32
CA ARG A 9 1.57 15.14 3.53
C ARG A 9 2.12 14.18 4.59
N PHE A 10 3.39 13.80 4.45
CA PHE A 10 4.15 13.08 5.47
C PHE A 10 4.06 13.78 6.84
N LYS A 11 3.93 12.96 7.89
CA LYS A 11 4.03 13.37 9.29
C LYS A 11 5.00 12.43 10.03
N PRO A 12 5.75 12.90 11.03
CA PRO A 12 6.69 12.06 11.78
C PRO A 12 6.08 10.77 12.36
N GLU A 13 4.80 10.81 12.76
CA GLU A 13 4.06 9.64 13.26
C GLU A 13 4.03 8.46 12.27
N HIS A 14 4.13 8.72 10.96
CA HIS A 14 4.11 7.69 9.92
C HIS A 14 5.36 6.83 9.98
N ALA A 15 6.51 7.43 10.31
CA ALA A 15 7.76 6.70 10.49
C ALA A 15 7.71 5.78 11.71
N GLY A 16 7.08 6.22 12.81
CA GLY A 16 6.86 5.37 13.99
C GLY A 16 6.03 4.13 13.68
N LYS A 17 4.93 4.29 12.92
CA LYS A 17 4.11 3.16 12.45
C LYS A 17 4.88 2.22 11.56
N MET A 18 5.65 2.76 10.60
CA MET A 18 6.46 1.94 9.71
C MET A 18 7.52 1.15 10.48
N ASN A 19 8.23 1.78 11.42
CA ASN A 19 9.20 1.09 12.27
C ASN A 19 8.56 -0.06 13.05
N PHE A 20 7.35 0.16 13.58
CA PHE A 20 6.58 -0.91 14.22
C PHE A 20 6.27 -2.06 13.27
N TYR A 21 5.81 -1.80 12.05
CA TYR A 21 5.54 -2.85 11.06
C TYR A 21 6.80 -3.63 10.68
N LEU A 22 7.93 -2.95 10.49
CA LEU A 22 9.19 -3.61 10.14
C LEU A 22 9.71 -4.49 11.28
N ASN A 23 9.52 -4.09 12.55
CA ASN A 23 9.85 -4.94 13.69
C ASN A 23 9.01 -6.23 13.68
N LEU A 24 7.70 -6.12 13.48
CA LEU A 24 6.82 -7.30 13.41
C LEU A 24 7.18 -8.21 12.23
N LEU A 25 7.44 -7.64 11.05
CA LEU A 25 7.84 -8.43 9.90
C LEU A 25 9.17 -9.14 10.15
N ASP A 26 10.15 -8.45 10.71
CA ASP A 26 11.46 -9.02 11.00
C ASP A 26 11.42 -10.12 12.06
N GLU A 27 10.45 -10.07 12.99
CA GLU A 27 10.29 -11.06 14.06
C GLU A 27 9.46 -12.27 13.62
N PHE A 28 8.36 -12.06 12.90
CA PHE A 28 7.36 -13.10 12.66
C PHE A 28 7.32 -13.65 11.23
N VAL A 29 7.87 -12.93 10.26
CA VAL A 29 7.72 -13.26 8.84
C VAL A 29 9.07 -13.47 8.16
N LYS A 30 10.08 -12.70 8.54
CA LYS A 30 11.40 -12.72 7.91
C LYS A 30 12.12 -14.03 8.19
N GLU A 31 12.61 -14.66 7.13
CA GLU A 31 13.40 -15.88 7.22
C GLU A 31 14.87 -15.57 7.60
N PRO A 32 15.63 -16.53 8.15
CA PRO A 32 17.00 -16.32 8.61
C PRO A 32 17.98 -15.85 7.52
N HIS A 33 17.72 -16.20 6.26
CA HIS A 33 18.58 -15.88 5.11
C HIS A 33 18.15 -14.60 4.37
N GLU A 34 17.08 -13.95 4.80
CA GLU A 34 16.57 -12.72 4.18
C GLU A 34 17.19 -11.46 4.79
N ASN A 35 17.31 -10.44 3.94
CA ASN A 35 17.67 -9.09 4.36
C ASN A 35 16.60 -8.49 5.28
N PRO A 36 16.93 -7.45 6.08
CA PRO A 36 15.95 -6.72 6.87
C PRO A 36 14.77 -6.23 6.03
N SER A 37 13.57 -6.25 6.60
CA SER A 37 12.37 -5.75 5.94
C SER A 37 12.51 -4.28 5.58
N ILE A 38 12.13 -3.94 4.35
CA ILE A 38 12.12 -2.57 3.85
C ILE A 38 10.73 -1.96 4.00
N GLY A 39 10.69 -0.71 4.46
CA GLY A 39 9.47 0.09 4.57
C GLY A 39 9.41 1.19 3.52
N ILE A 40 8.29 1.31 2.82
CA ILE A 40 8.04 2.42 1.88
C ILE A 40 6.79 3.17 2.32
N ILE A 41 6.93 4.48 2.50
CA ILE A 41 5.82 5.39 2.78
C ILE A 41 5.59 6.26 1.55
N LEU A 42 4.43 6.08 0.91
CA LEU A 42 3.97 6.91 -0.20
C LEU A 42 3.02 7.98 0.32
N CYS A 43 3.38 9.25 0.18
CA CYS A 43 2.57 10.39 0.62
C CYS A 43 2.22 11.30 -0.56
N GLY A 44 1.17 12.10 -0.44
CA GLY A 44 0.84 13.11 -1.46
C GLY A 44 1.95 14.17 -1.61
N ASP A 45 2.66 14.48 -0.52
CA ASP A 45 3.82 15.37 -0.50
C ASP A 45 4.68 15.09 0.76
N HIS A 46 5.93 15.56 0.78
CA HIS A 46 6.81 15.46 1.94
C HIS A 46 7.82 16.62 2.01
N SER A 47 8.17 17.04 3.24
CA SER A 47 9.31 17.92 3.47
C SER A 47 10.57 17.08 3.64
N ARG A 48 11.66 17.42 2.96
CA ARG A 48 12.96 16.77 3.20
C ARG A 48 13.39 16.91 4.67
N PHE A 49 13.15 18.08 5.28
CA PHE A 49 13.48 18.34 6.68
C PHE A 49 12.70 17.42 7.63
N ASP A 50 11.37 17.35 7.48
CA ASP A 50 10.53 16.53 8.35
C ASP A 50 10.88 15.04 8.23
N VAL A 51 11.13 14.56 7.00
CA VAL A 51 11.53 13.18 6.73
C VAL A 51 12.89 12.88 7.36
N GLU A 52 13.89 13.73 7.14
CA GLU A 52 15.23 13.52 7.68
C GLU A 52 15.23 13.46 9.21
N TYR A 53 14.54 14.39 9.87
CA TYR A 53 14.46 14.41 11.34
C TYR A 53 13.60 13.29 11.90
N ALA A 54 12.51 12.91 11.23
CA ALA A 54 11.68 11.80 11.67
C ALA A 54 12.43 10.47 11.61
N LEU A 55 13.23 10.26 10.55
CA LEU A 55 13.98 9.01 10.35
C LEU A 55 15.34 8.99 11.06
N ARG A 56 15.82 10.12 11.56
CA ARG A 56 17.13 10.21 12.24
C ARG A 56 17.15 9.31 13.48
N GLY A 57 18.10 8.38 13.50
CA GLY A 57 18.25 7.42 14.59
C GLY A 57 17.35 6.18 14.48
N MET A 58 16.63 6.00 13.37
CA MET A 58 16.00 4.72 13.05
C MET A 58 16.99 3.82 12.32
N ASP A 59 17.18 2.60 12.82
CA ASP A 59 18.08 1.62 12.22
C ASP A 59 17.42 0.81 11.09
N LYS A 60 16.09 0.81 11.02
CA LYS A 60 15.33 0.08 10.00
C LYS A 60 15.32 0.84 8.67
N PRO A 61 15.44 0.14 7.52
CA PRO A 61 15.45 0.79 6.21
C PRO A 61 14.04 1.28 5.83
N ILE A 62 13.81 2.59 5.95
CA ILE A 62 12.55 3.27 5.63
C ILE A 62 12.77 4.33 4.55
N GLY A 63 12.03 4.23 3.45
CA GLY A 63 11.97 5.23 2.40
C GLY A 63 10.64 6.01 2.42
N VAL A 64 10.69 7.31 2.14
CA VAL A 64 9.52 8.16 1.95
C VAL A 64 9.54 8.74 0.55
N ALA A 65 8.45 8.64 -0.19
CA ALA A 65 8.33 9.23 -1.52
C ALA A 65 6.98 9.94 -1.70
N GLY A 66 7.01 11.01 -2.50
CA GLY A 66 5.82 11.68 -3.00
C GLY A 66 5.23 10.93 -4.19
N TYR A 67 3.91 10.93 -4.33
CA TYR A 67 3.24 10.49 -5.55
C TYR A 67 2.51 11.65 -6.22
N GLN A 68 2.36 11.56 -7.54
CA GLN A 68 1.61 12.53 -8.33
C GLN A 68 0.36 11.84 -8.91
N LEU A 69 -0.81 12.43 -8.67
CA LEU A 69 -2.06 11.94 -9.26
C LEU A 69 -2.18 12.50 -10.67
N THR A 70 -2.32 11.60 -11.64
CA THR A 70 -2.73 11.93 -13.00
C THR A 70 -4.20 11.55 -13.17
N LYS A 71 -4.94 12.33 -13.96
CA LYS A 71 -6.33 11.99 -14.32
C LYS A 71 -6.39 10.88 -15.37
N ASP A 72 -5.36 10.83 -16.22
CA ASP A 72 -5.25 9.87 -17.31
C ASP A 72 -4.10 8.90 -17.03
N VAL A 73 -4.32 7.65 -17.43
CA VAL A 73 -3.29 6.61 -17.45
C VAL A 73 -2.30 6.94 -18.58
N PRO A 74 -0.98 7.02 -18.30
CA PRO A 74 0.03 7.21 -19.34
C PRO A 74 -0.11 6.18 -20.46
N GLU A 75 0.06 6.59 -21.73
CA GLU A 75 -0.19 5.69 -22.87
C GLU A 75 0.56 4.37 -22.78
N LYS A 76 1.79 4.39 -22.27
CA LYS A 76 2.64 3.21 -22.08
C LYS A 76 2.08 2.18 -21.09
N LEU A 77 1.12 2.56 -20.26
CA LEU A 77 0.52 1.71 -19.23
C LEU A 77 -0.92 1.31 -19.54
N LYS A 78 -1.51 1.83 -20.64
CA LYS A 78 -2.89 1.52 -21.03
C LYS A 78 -3.12 0.02 -21.23
N ASP A 79 -2.16 -0.66 -21.84
CA ASP A 79 -2.27 -2.10 -22.12
C ASP A 79 -1.93 -2.98 -20.90
N ALA A 80 -1.33 -2.40 -19.86
CA ALA A 80 -0.89 -3.11 -18.65
C ALA A 80 -1.90 -3.03 -17.51
N LEU A 81 -2.86 -2.12 -17.58
CA LEU A 81 -3.88 -1.91 -16.55
C LEU A 81 -5.23 -2.47 -17.01
N PRO A 82 -5.97 -3.16 -16.14
CA PRO A 82 -7.32 -3.60 -16.45
C PRO A 82 -8.24 -2.39 -16.65
N ASP A 83 -9.31 -2.58 -17.40
CA ASP A 83 -10.38 -1.58 -17.44
C ASP A 83 -11.14 -1.53 -16.09
N VAL A 84 -11.98 -0.51 -15.92
CA VAL A 84 -12.72 -0.29 -14.67
C VAL A 84 -13.64 -1.45 -14.34
N ALA A 85 -14.34 -2.02 -15.32
CA ALA A 85 -15.29 -3.11 -15.11
C ALA A 85 -14.56 -4.41 -14.71
N GLN A 86 -13.47 -4.72 -15.39
CA GLN A 86 -12.59 -5.85 -15.07
C GLN A 86 -11.99 -5.73 -13.67
N LEU A 87 -11.64 -4.51 -13.25
CA LEU A 87 -11.10 -4.27 -11.93
C LEU A 87 -12.17 -4.46 -10.85
N GLU A 88 -13.38 -3.92 -11.06
CA GLU A 88 -14.51 -4.09 -10.14
C GLU A 88 -14.88 -5.56 -9.98
N GLU A 89 -14.98 -6.31 -11.09
CA GLU A 89 -15.27 -7.74 -11.07
C GLU A 89 -14.23 -8.52 -10.26
N LYS A 90 -12.94 -8.29 -10.52
CA LYS A 90 -11.86 -8.97 -9.78
C LYS A 90 -11.86 -8.62 -8.30
N ILE A 91 -12.07 -7.35 -7.94
CA ILE A 91 -12.14 -6.94 -6.54
C ILE A 91 -13.32 -7.62 -5.85
N GLN A 92 -14.49 -7.67 -6.48
CA GLN A 92 -15.68 -8.33 -5.92
C GLN A 92 -15.48 -9.84 -5.77
N PHE A 93 -14.83 -10.47 -6.75
CA PHE A 93 -14.47 -11.87 -6.72
C PHE A 93 -13.53 -12.21 -5.56
N GLU A 94 -12.41 -11.48 -5.42
CA GLU A 94 -11.42 -11.70 -4.35
C GLU A 94 -11.98 -11.38 -2.94
N LEU A 95 -12.92 -10.42 -2.85
CA LEU A 95 -13.60 -10.08 -1.60
C LEU A 95 -14.77 -11.02 -1.27
N GLY A 96 -15.09 -12.00 -2.13
CA GLY A 96 -16.16 -12.98 -1.88
C GLY A 96 -17.58 -12.38 -1.84
N VAL A 97 -17.81 -11.23 -2.47
CA VAL A 97 -19.09 -10.48 -2.36
C VAL A 97 -20.22 -11.10 -3.21
N ASN A 98 -19.95 -12.19 -3.93
CA ASN A 98 -20.92 -12.86 -4.82
C ASN A 98 -21.69 -14.03 -4.18
N GLU A 99 -21.83 -14.07 -2.85
CA GLU A 99 -22.78 -14.95 -2.16
C GLU A 99 -23.89 -14.13 -1.48
N THR A 100 -24.80 -13.55 -2.27
CA THR A 100 -26.18 -13.28 -1.84
C THR A 100 -27.00 -12.86 -3.05
N ASN A 101 -27.38 -13.82 -3.89
CA ASN A 101 -28.59 -13.77 -4.73
C ASN A 101 -28.76 -15.11 -5.47
N ILE A 102 -28.73 -16.22 -4.72
CA ILE A 102 -29.41 -17.46 -5.12
C ILE A 102 -30.31 -17.80 -3.94
N ASP A 103 -31.45 -17.13 -3.91
CA ASP A 103 -32.67 -17.53 -3.21
C ASP A 103 -33.68 -16.40 -3.47
N ASN A 104 -34.30 -16.42 -4.66
CA ASN A 104 -35.63 -15.89 -4.94
C ASN A 104 -35.93 -16.01 -6.44
N ASN A 105 -36.22 -17.23 -6.89
CA ASN A 105 -37.28 -17.59 -7.83
C ASN A 105 -36.92 -18.84 -8.65
N GLU A 106 -37.28 -20.00 -8.13
CA GLU A 106 -38.09 -20.92 -8.93
C GLU A 106 -39.50 -20.92 -8.34
N GLN A 107 -40.39 -20.22 -9.06
CA GLN A 107 -41.83 -20.25 -8.89
C GLN A 107 -42.35 -21.62 -9.33
N LYS A 108 -43.10 -22.34 -8.47
CA LYS A 108 -44.50 -22.73 -8.74
C LYS A 108 -45.16 -23.41 -7.54
#